data_AF-A0A7S3ZDP6-F1
#
_entry.id   AF-A0A7S3ZDP6-F1
#
_cell.length_a   1.000
_cell.length_b   1.000
_cell.length_c   1.000
_cell.angle_alpha   90.00
_cell.angle_beta   90.00
_cell.angle_gamma   90.00
#
_symmetry.space_group_name_H-M   'P 1'
#
loop_
_entity.id
_entity.type
_entity.pdbx_description
1 polymer ?
#
loop_
_entity_poly.entity_id
_entity_poly.type
_entity_poly.pdbx_seq_one_letter_code
_entity_poly.pdbx_strand_id
1 'polypeptide(L)'
;QLDFTPASLPVPTLKSGEILIKLKAAAINPVDMMVVDGTTKGMGWETPVPFTPGYDISGVVEAVGSDVESFKAGDEVFCVNWAADRGQPLGQHNDDLGTP
;
A
#
# COMPACT_ATOMS: atom_id res chain seq x y z
N GLN A 1 11.14 -3.41 21.05
CA GLN A 1 10.23 -2.32 20.64
C GLN A 1 10.24 -2.32 19.12
N LEU A 2 9.09 -2.17 18.46
CA LEU A 2 9.09 -2.02 17.00
C LEU A 2 9.48 -0.57 16.70
N ASP A 3 10.52 -0.40 15.89
CA ASP A 3 11.12 0.91 15.65
C ASP A 3 10.60 1.48 14.32
N PHE A 4 9.53 2.25 14.40
CA PHE A 4 9.03 3.03 13.26
C PHE A 4 9.76 4.36 13.19
N THR A 5 10.35 4.65 12.04
CA THR A 5 11.03 5.91 11.78
C THR A 5 10.32 6.65 10.64
N PRO A 6 9.92 7.92 10.82
CA PRO A 6 9.40 8.73 9.72
C PRO A 6 10.43 8.81 8.58
N ALA A 7 9.99 8.58 7.36
CA ALA A 7 10.80 8.71 6.16
C ALA A 7 10.11 9.61 5.14
N SER A 8 10.89 10.44 4.45
CA SER A 8 10.42 11.17 3.28
C SER A 8 10.73 10.35 2.04
N LEU A 9 9.71 9.92 1.33
CA LEU A 9 9.83 9.11 0.13
C LEU A 9 9.32 9.91 -1.08
N PRO A 10 9.85 9.66 -2.28
CA PRO A 10 9.29 10.27 -3.49
C PRO A 10 7.83 9.83 -3.68
N VAL A 11 7.02 10.70 -4.26
CA VAL A 11 5.68 10.31 -4.69
C VAL A 11 5.80 9.20 -5.75
N PRO A 12 5.05 8.09 -5.62
CA PRO A 12 5.07 7.02 -6.60
C PRO A 12 4.70 7.50 -8.01
N THR A 13 5.40 7.00 -9.02
CA THR A 13 5.01 7.20 -10.42
C THR A 13 3.97 6.15 -10.80
N LEU A 14 2.83 6.62 -11.32
CA LEU A 14 1.76 5.73 -11.79
C LEU A 14 2.18 4.90 -13.00
N LYS A 15 1.86 3.61 -12.97
CA LYS A 15 1.90 2.70 -14.11
C LYS A 15 0.51 2.56 -14.75
N SER A 16 0.47 1.83 -15.86
CA SER A 16 -0.79 1.43 -16.52
C SER A 16 -1.71 0.74 -15.52
N GLY A 17 -2.98 1.12 -15.50
CA GLY A 17 -3.99 0.52 -14.62
C GLY A 17 -3.94 0.95 -13.15
N GLU A 18 -2.99 1.79 -12.74
CA GLU A 18 -2.86 2.23 -11.34
C GLU A 18 -3.57 3.58 -11.09
N ILE A 19 -3.94 3.80 -9.83
CA ILE A 19 -4.39 5.10 -9.31
C ILE A 19 -3.49 5.54 -8.16
N LEU A 20 -3.31 6.86 -8.01
CA LEU A 20 -2.57 7.45 -6.89
C LEU A 20 -3.56 7.94 -5.86
N ILE A 21 -3.49 7.42 -4.63
CA ILE A 21 -4.38 7.81 -3.54
C ILE A 21 -3.63 8.72 -2.58
N LYS A 22 -4.19 9.90 -2.33
CA LYS A 22 -3.81 10.75 -1.20
C LYS A 22 -4.50 10.24 0.06
N LEU A 23 -3.75 9.50 0.85
CA LEU A 23 -4.22 8.88 2.10
C LEU A 23 -4.77 9.92 3.08
N LYS A 24 -5.91 9.57 3.70
CA LYS A 24 -6.53 10.30 4.82
C LYS A 24 -6.43 9.52 6.11
N ALA A 25 -6.58 8.20 6.05
CA ALA A 25 -6.43 7.30 7.17
C ALA A 25 -5.91 5.92 6.72
N ALA A 26 -5.24 5.23 7.64
CA ALA A 26 -4.88 3.83 7.54
C ALA A 26 -5.34 3.12 8.82
N ALA A 27 -5.85 1.90 8.70
CA ALA A 27 -6.19 1.08 9.86
C ALA A 27 -5.03 0.15 10.22
N ILE A 28 -4.91 -0.15 11.51
CA ILE A 28 -3.91 -1.08 12.05
C ILE A 28 -4.65 -2.33 12.55
N ASN A 29 -4.23 -3.48 12.05
CA ASN A 29 -4.73 -4.80 12.40
C ASN A 29 -3.60 -5.67 12.99
N PRO A 30 -3.92 -6.80 13.64
CA PRO A 30 -2.89 -7.71 14.16
C PRO A 30 -1.90 -8.21 13.10
N VAL A 31 -2.34 -8.37 11.86
CA VAL A 31 -1.48 -8.83 10.76
C VAL A 31 -0.37 -7.84 10.42
N ASP A 32 -0.63 -6.53 10.52
CA ASP A 32 0.42 -5.52 10.30
C ASP A 32 1.57 -5.71 11.30
N MET A 33 1.23 -6.00 12.56
CA MET A 33 2.22 -6.24 13.61
C MET A 33 3.01 -7.54 13.37
N MET A 34 2.32 -8.61 12.94
CA MET A 34 2.95 -9.88 12.60
C MET A 34 3.92 -9.78 11.41
N VAL A 35 3.64 -8.88 10.46
CA VAL A 35 4.55 -8.62 9.33
C VAL A 35 5.75 -7.81 9.80
N VAL A 36 5.52 -6.76 10.60
CA VAL A 36 6.60 -5.91 11.13
C VAL A 36 7.55 -6.68 12.04
N ASP A 37 7.05 -7.58 12.89
CA ASP A 37 7.88 -8.41 13.77
C ASP A 37 8.48 -9.65 13.08
N GLY A 38 8.09 -9.93 11.84
CA GLY A 38 8.60 -11.01 11.01
C GLY A 38 8.01 -12.39 11.31
N THR A 39 6.96 -12.48 12.12
CA THR A 39 6.25 -13.76 12.42
C THR A 39 5.71 -14.42 11.15
N THR A 40 5.42 -13.65 10.10
CA THR A 40 4.89 -14.16 8.83
C THR A 40 5.94 -14.84 7.93
N LYS A 41 7.25 -14.73 8.23
CA LYS A 41 8.32 -15.28 7.35
C LYS A 41 8.19 -16.78 7.11
N GLY A 42 7.87 -17.55 8.15
CA GLY A 42 7.66 -19.00 8.05
C GLY A 42 6.33 -19.40 7.39
N MET A 43 5.45 -18.43 7.08
CA MET A 43 4.12 -18.65 6.52
C MET A 43 4.06 -18.39 5.01
N GLY A 44 5.21 -18.17 4.35
CA GLY A 44 5.29 -17.81 2.93
C GLY A 44 4.91 -16.36 2.64
N TRP A 45 4.76 -15.53 3.68
CA TRP A 45 4.49 -14.10 3.59
C TRP A 45 5.69 -13.33 4.13
N GLU A 46 6.74 -13.30 3.31
CA GLU A 46 7.96 -12.56 3.58
C GLU A 46 7.87 -11.14 3.01
N THR A 47 8.20 -10.16 3.85
CA THR A 47 8.25 -8.74 3.47
C THR A 47 9.68 -8.25 3.75
N PRO A 48 10.45 -7.85 2.72
CA PRO A 48 11.77 -7.29 2.90
C PRO A 48 11.72 -5.99 3.71
N VAL A 49 12.66 -5.82 4.63
CA VAL A 49 12.81 -4.58 5.41
C VAL A 49 13.88 -3.69 4.77
N PRO A 50 13.74 -2.34 4.83
CA PRO A 50 12.59 -1.60 5.37
C PRO A 50 11.36 -1.69 4.43
N PHE A 51 10.16 -1.55 5.00
CA PHE A 51 8.89 -1.45 4.27
C PHE A 51 7.93 -0.45 4.95
N THR A 52 6.86 -0.05 4.26
CA THR A 52 5.79 0.77 4.84
C THR A 52 4.64 -0.15 5.29
N PRO A 53 4.26 -0.17 6.58
CA PRO A 53 3.15 -1.00 7.08
C PRO A 53 1.78 -0.35 6.83
N GLY A 54 0.72 -1.15 6.96
CA GLY A 54 -0.68 -0.70 6.83
C GLY A 54 -1.28 -1.09 5.49
N TYR A 55 -2.23 -2.03 5.52
CA TYR A 55 -2.90 -2.52 4.31
C TYR A 55 -4.24 -1.84 4.05
N ASP A 56 -5.00 -1.57 5.11
CA ASP A 56 -6.33 -0.98 5.01
C ASP A 56 -6.22 0.53 4.97
N ILE A 57 -6.69 1.14 3.87
CA ILE A 57 -6.56 2.58 3.65
C ILE A 57 -7.86 3.23 3.21
N SER A 58 -7.98 4.52 3.49
CA SER A 58 -8.98 5.40 2.88
C SER A 58 -8.38 6.74 2.51
N GLY A 59 -8.88 7.33 1.42
CA GLY A 59 -8.33 8.57 0.90
C GLY A 59 -9.10 9.10 -0.30
N VAL A 60 -8.42 9.96 -1.05
CA VAL A 60 -8.95 10.57 -2.27
C VAL A 60 -8.01 10.24 -3.42
N VAL A 61 -8.56 9.90 -4.58
CA VAL A 61 -7.79 9.73 -5.81
C VAL A 61 -7.16 11.08 -6.19
N GLU A 62 -5.84 11.16 -6.15
CA GLU A 62 -5.07 12.33 -6.57
C GLU A 62 -4.84 12.33 -8.08
N ALA A 63 -4.53 11.16 -8.64
CA ALA A 63 -4.27 10.98 -10.07
C ALA A 63 -4.63 9.55 -10.52
N VAL A 64 -4.83 9.37 -11.83
CA VAL A 64 -5.14 8.06 -12.44
C VAL A 64 -4.22 7.82 -13.63
N GLY A 65 -3.87 6.55 -13.89
CA GLY A 65 -3.19 6.14 -15.10
C GLY A 65 -4.01 6.49 -16.36
N SER A 66 -3.35 6.67 -17.49
CA SER A 66 -4.00 7.14 -18.74
C SER A 66 -5.04 6.16 -19.31
N ASP A 67 -4.95 4.90 -18.91
CA ASP A 67 -5.81 3.78 -19.31
C ASP A 67 -6.86 3.40 -18.25
N VAL A 68 -6.91 4.13 -17.13
CA VAL A 68 -7.90 3.90 -16.07
C VAL A 68 -9.17 4.67 -16.37
N GLU A 69 -10.28 3.94 -16.53
CA GLU A 69 -11.62 4.51 -16.77
C GLU A 69 -12.56 4.38 -15.56
N SER A 70 -12.23 3.50 -14.61
CA SER A 70 -13.07 3.18 -13.44
C SER A 70 -13.03 4.24 -12.33
N PHE A 71 -12.02 5.10 -12.34
CA PHE A 71 -11.80 6.13 -11.32
C PHE A 71 -11.44 7.47 -11.96
N LYS A 72 -11.64 8.55 -11.21
CA LYS A 72 -11.16 9.89 -11.55
C LYS A 72 -10.61 10.60 -10.32
N ALA A 73 -9.75 11.60 -10.57
CA ALA A 73 -9.26 12.47 -9.51
C ALA A 73 -10.42 13.12 -8.74
N GLY A 74 -10.31 13.12 -7.40
CA GLY A 74 -11.34 13.61 -6.48
C GLY A 74 -12.29 12.53 -5.96
N ASP A 75 -12.28 11.31 -6.50
CA ASP A 75 -13.10 10.22 -5.97
C ASP A 75 -12.61 9.83 -4.56
N GLU A 76 -13.56 9.67 -3.63
CA GLU A 76 -13.30 9.10 -2.30
C GLU A 76 -13.25 7.58 -2.39
N VAL A 77 -12.16 6.98 -1.91
CA VAL A 77 -11.89 5.54 -2.05
C VAL A 77 -11.43 4.94 -0.73
N PHE A 78 -11.70 3.65 -0.57
CA PHE A 78 -11.13 2.80 0.46
C PHE A 78 -10.75 1.47 -0.18
N CYS A 79 -9.67 0.86 0.28
CA CYS A 79 -9.26 -0.46 -0.19
C CYS A 79 -8.43 -1.18 0.87
N VAL A 80 -8.29 -2.48 0.66
CA VAL A 80 -7.28 -3.29 1.34
C VAL A 80 -6.18 -3.54 0.33
N ASN A 81 -5.02 -2.94 0.54
CA ASN A 81 -3.84 -3.23 -0.27
C ASN A 81 -3.18 -4.50 0.27
N TRP A 82 -3.56 -5.67 -0.25
CA TRP A 82 -3.01 -6.96 0.22
C TRP A 82 -1.59 -7.25 -0.28
N ALA A 83 -0.92 -6.29 -0.93
CA ALA A 83 0.51 -6.42 -1.19
C ALA A 83 1.28 -6.46 0.12
N ALA A 84 1.53 -7.69 0.60
CA ALA A 84 2.86 -8.05 1.06
C ALA A 84 3.85 -7.30 0.16
N ASP A 85 4.69 -6.44 0.73
CA ASP A 85 5.65 -5.67 -0.06
C ASP A 85 6.63 -6.68 -0.69
N ARG A 86 6.28 -7.28 -1.85
CA ARG A 86 7.00 -8.40 -2.50
C ARG A 86 8.22 -7.84 -3.25
N GLY A 87 8.95 -6.94 -2.61
CA GLY A 87 10.05 -6.18 -3.19
C GLY A 87 9.60 -4.95 -3.98
N GLN A 88 8.46 -4.33 -3.64
CA GLN A 88 8.14 -3.01 -4.22
C GLN A 88 9.05 -1.94 -3.58
N PRO A 89 9.22 -0.78 -4.24
CA PRO A 89 9.90 0.34 -3.62
C PRO A 89 9.15 0.82 -2.37
N LEU A 90 9.91 1.28 -1.38
CA LEU A 90 9.35 1.91 -0.18
C LEU A 90 8.26 2.94 -0.52
N GLY A 91 7.13 2.84 0.18
CA GLY A 91 6.01 3.78 0.04
C GLY A 91 5.12 3.50 -1.17
N GLN A 92 5.31 2.36 -1.86
CA GLN A 92 4.43 1.88 -2.92
C GLN A 92 3.65 0.66 -2.47
N HIS A 93 2.39 0.61 -2.88
CA HIS A 93 1.41 -0.34 -2.44
C HIS A 93 0.49 -0.61 -3.62
N ASN A 94 0.56 -1.82 -4.17
CA ASN A 94 -0.22 -2.24 -5.34
C ASN A 94 -1.06 -3.45 -4.98
N ASP A 95 -2.37 -3.38 -5.21
CA ASP A 95 -3.19 -4.57 -5.06
C ASP A 95 -3.04 -5.48 -6.29
N ASP A 96 -2.17 -6.48 -6.19
CA ASP A 96 -1.98 -7.49 -7.24
C ASP A 96 -3.12 -8.54 -7.25
N LEU A 97 -4.15 -8.40 -6.39
CA LEU A 97 -5.27 -9.36 -6.35
C LEU A 97 -6.22 -9.27 -7.55
N GLY A 98 -5.96 -8.39 -8.52
CA GLY A 98 -6.65 -8.39 -9.81
C GLY A 98 -8.18 -8.32 -9.70
N THR A 99 -8.69 -7.72 -8.63
CA THR A 99 -10.13 -7.56 -8.44
C THR A 99 -10.51 -6.14 -8.90
N PRO A 100 -11.56 -5.97 -9.72
CA PRO A 100 -12.00 -4.64 -10.19
C PRO A 100 -12.36 -3.69 -9.06
#